data_AF-A0A1C4G4E4-F1
#
_entry.id   AF-A0A1C4G4E4-F1
#
_cell.length_a   1.000
_cell.length_b   1.000
_cell.length_c   1.000
_cell.angle_alpha   90.00
_cell.angle_beta   90.00
_cell.angle_gamma   90.00
#
_symmetry.space_group_name_H-M   'P 1'
#
loop_
_entity.id
_entity.type
_entity.pdbx_description
1 polymer ?
#
loop_
_entity_poly.entity_id
_entity_poly.type
_entity_poly.pdbx_seq_one_letter_code
_entity_poly.pdbx_strand_id
1 'polypeptide(L)'
;MKTAMSTLAVALMISPLLHAAEAPVRIGLEQVKNPYYPNLHQQRVHVQSLADSITIQDVVVNRGNCPIQKMPTVYAGSKPIPLIPSTLSYGKEIAVYIKGPCSVAEINVITSQGDWLMKY
;
A
#
# COMPACT_ATOMS: atom_id res chain seq x y z
N MET A 1 -1.98 -36.20 -61.83
CA MET A 1 -1.80 -34.75 -61.56
C MET A 1 -2.40 -34.47 -60.19
N LYS A 2 -1.60 -34.01 -59.23
CA LYS A 2 -2.00 -33.79 -57.82
C LYS A 2 -2.44 -32.33 -57.65
N THR A 3 -3.69 -32.09 -57.24
CA THR A 3 -4.18 -30.78 -56.82
C THR A 3 -3.89 -30.59 -55.33
N ALA A 4 -3.02 -29.63 -55.00
CA ALA A 4 -2.77 -29.23 -53.63
C ALA A 4 -3.80 -28.17 -53.21
N MET A 5 -4.66 -28.52 -52.25
CA MET A 5 -5.50 -27.57 -51.51
C MET A 5 -4.61 -26.81 -50.52
N SER A 6 -4.51 -25.50 -50.69
CA SER A 6 -3.80 -24.60 -49.78
C SER A 6 -4.79 -24.08 -48.72
N THR A 7 -4.69 -24.58 -47.50
CA THR A 7 -5.45 -24.08 -46.34
C THR A 7 -4.73 -22.89 -45.71
N LEU A 8 -5.32 -21.69 -45.79
CA LEU A 8 -4.89 -20.53 -45.02
C LEU A 8 -5.29 -20.71 -43.56
N ALA A 9 -4.31 -20.87 -42.66
CA ALA A 9 -4.51 -20.78 -41.22
C ALA A 9 -4.51 -19.31 -40.80
N VAL A 10 -5.67 -18.79 -40.37
CA VAL A 10 -5.78 -17.47 -39.73
C VAL A 10 -5.36 -17.63 -38.27
N ALA A 11 -4.18 -17.11 -37.92
CA ALA A 11 -3.71 -17.08 -36.54
C ALA A 11 -4.46 -15.97 -35.76
N LEU A 12 -5.35 -16.37 -34.85
CA LEU A 12 -5.95 -15.47 -33.86
C LEU A 12 -4.84 -15.03 -32.88
N MET A 13 -4.37 -13.79 -33.02
CA MET A 13 -3.46 -13.17 -32.06
C MET A 13 -4.25 -12.86 -30.79
N ILE A 14 -4.17 -13.75 -29.79
CA ILE A 14 -4.70 -13.51 -28.45
C ILE A 14 -3.77 -12.44 -27.84
N SER A 15 -4.16 -11.18 -27.98
CA SER A 15 -3.50 -10.08 -27.28
C SER A 15 -3.70 -10.30 -25.77
N PRO A 16 -2.62 -10.42 -24.96
CA PRO A 16 -2.78 -10.42 -23.52
C PRO A 16 -3.25 -9.01 -23.16
N LEU A 17 -4.52 -8.89 -22.77
CA LEU A 17 -4.99 -7.73 -22.03
C LEU A 17 -4.12 -7.64 -20.77
N LEU A 18 -3.07 -6.82 -20.81
CA LEU A 18 -2.47 -6.28 -19.60
C LEU A 18 -3.59 -5.49 -18.91
N HIS A 19 -4.35 -6.17 -18.06
CA HIS A 19 -5.16 -5.49 -17.06
C HIS A 19 -4.15 -4.76 -16.18
N ALA A 20 -4.08 -3.43 -16.33
CA ALA A 20 -3.50 -2.59 -15.31
C ALA A 20 -4.24 -2.94 -14.01
N ALA A 21 -3.55 -3.63 -13.09
CA ALA A 21 -4.14 -4.01 -11.82
C ALA A 21 -4.60 -2.74 -11.12
N GLU A 22 -5.88 -2.69 -10.77
CA GLU A 22 -6.43 -1.58 -10.00
C GLU A 22 -5.68 -1.49 -8.66
N ALA A 23 -5.36 -0.28 -8.22
CA ALA A 23 -4.59 -0.06 -7.01
C ALA A 23 -5.33 -0.68 -5.81
N PRO A 24 -4.76 -1.66 -5.10
CA PRO A 24 -5.49 -2.36 -4.04
C PRO A 24 -5.60 -1.51 -2.76
N VAL A 25 -4.85 -0.40 -2.69
CA VAL A 25 -4.83 0.56 -1.59
C VAL A 25 -4.73 2.00 -2.08
N ARG A 26 -5.29 2.92 -1.28
CA ARG A 26 -5.05 4.36 -1.39
C ARG A 26 -4.07 4.81 -0.30
N ILE A 27 -3.00 5.49 -0.71
CA ILE A 27 -1.95 5.99 0.19
C ILE A 27 -2.12 7.50 0.37
N GLY A 28 -2.19 7.97 1.61
CA GLY A 28 -2.24 9.38 1.98
C GLY A 28 -1.11 9.77 2.92
N LEU A 29 -0.71 11.04 2.89
CA LEU A 29 0.24 11.62 3.84
C LEU A 29 -0.39 12.87 4.45
N GLU A 30 -0.44 12.91 5.77
CA GLU A 30 -1.01 14.02 6.53
C GLU A 30 0.01 14.55 7.56
N GLN A 31 -0.01 15.86 7.79
CA GLN A 31 0.66 16.50 8.92
C GLN A 31 -0.37 16.72 10.03
N VAL A 32 -0.16 16.08 11.18
CA VAL A 32 -1.04 16.20 12.35
C VAL A 32 -0.29 16.82 13.53
N LYS A 33 -1.02 17.41 14.49
CA LYS A 33 -0.40 17.92 15.72
C LYS A 33 0.00 16.75 16.62
N ASN A 34 1.17 16.82 17.22
CA ASN A 34 1.60 15.85 18.22
C ASN A 34 0.77 16.04 19.50
N PRO A 35 0.03 15.03 19.99
CA PRO A 35 -0.82 15.16 21.17
C PRO A 35 -0.04 15.42 22.46
N TYR A 36 1.25 15.03 22.51
CA TYR A 36 2.12 15.23 23.68
C TYR A 36 2.95 16.51 23.59
N TYR A 37 3.25 16.97 22.37
CA TYR A 37 4.04 18.16 22.11
C TYR A 37 3.31 19.06 21.09
N PRO A 38 2.31 19.85 21.51
CA PRO A 38 1.40 20.55 20.59
C PRO A 38 2.05 21.51 19.59
N ASN A 39 3.28 21.97 19.90
CA ASN A 39 4.09 22.84 19.03
C ASN A 39 4.85 22.07 17.94
N LEU A 40 4.80 20.73 17.97
CA LEU A 40 5.43 19.86 16.99
C LEU A 40 4.36 19.19 16.12
N HIS A 41 4.65 19.11 14.83
CA HIS A 41 3.88 18.32 13.90
C HIS A 41 4.46 16.91 13.79
N GLN A 42 3.60 15.93 13.56
CA GLN A 42 3.95 14.56 13.22
C GLN A 42 3.35 14.23 11.86
N GLN A 43 4.09 13.47 11.07
CA GLN A 43 3.60 12.94 9.81
C GLN A 43 2.91 11.61 10.04
N ARG A 44 1.78 11.44 9.37
CA ARG A 44 0.97 10.23 9.43
C ARG A 44 0.71 9.73 8.01
N VAL A 45 1.01 8.47 7.77
CA VAL A 45 0.70 7.77 6.52
C VAL A 45 -0.62 7.04 6.71
N HIS A 46 -1.56 7.29 5.81
CA HIS A 46 -2.86 6.66 5.73
C HIS A 46 -2.83 5.59 4.64
N VAL A 47 -3.33 4.39 4.96
CA VAL A 47 -3.45 3.30 4.00
C VAL A 47 -4.87 2.76 4.07
N GLN A 48 -5.69 3.14 3.09
CA GLN A 48 -7.07 2.70 2.95
C GLN A 48 -7.15 1.53 1.97
N SER A 49 -7.87 0.47 2.33
CA SER A 49 -8.14 -0.66 1.43
C SER A 49 -9.15 -0.27 0.35
N LEU A 50 -8.83 -0.58 -0.91
CA LEU A 50 -9.75 -0.55 -2.04
C LEU A 50 -10.16 -1.98 -2.48
N ALA A 51 -9.65 -3.01 -1.80
CA ALA A 51 -10.04 -4.40 -1.97
C ALA A 51 -10.94 -4.89 -0.83
N ASP A 52 -11.72 -5.95 -1.07
CA ASP A 52 -12.61 -6.56 -0.06
C ASP A 52 -11.87 -7.12 1.15
N SER A 53 -10.65 -7.62 0.94
CA SER A 53 -9.76 -8.12 1.98
C SER A 53 -8.31 -8.01 1.53
N ILE A 54 -7.50 -7.26 2.29
CA ILE A 54 -6.08 -7.10 2.03
C ILE A 54 -5.31 -7.06 3.35
N THR A 55 -4.16 -7.73 3.40
CA THR A 55 -3.23 -7.60 4.52
C THR A 55 -2.14 -6.62 4.17
N ILE A 56 -2.06 -5.52 4.93
CA ILE A 56 -0.91 -4.62 4.92
C ILE A 56 0.19 -5.28 5.74
N GLN A 57 1.28 -5.66 5.07
CA GLN A 57 2.41 -6.36 5.68
C GLN A 57 3.46 -5.39 6.21
N ASP A 58 3.74 -4.31 5.47
CA ASP A 58 4.60 -3.22 5.92
C ASP A 58 4.30 -1.89 5.21
N VAL A 59 4.77 -0.80 5.81
CA VAL A 59 4.81 0.53 5.20
C VAL A 59 6.25 1.04 5.31
N VAL A 60 6.91 1.17 4.17
CA VAL A 60 8.33 1.54 4.06
C VAL A 60 8.43 2.93 3.46
N VAL A 61 8.87 3.90 4.26
CA VAL A 61 9.02 5.30 3.83
C VAL A 61 10.49 5.57 3.47
N ASN A 62 10.72 6.20 2.33
CA ASN A 62 12.06 6.54 1.81
C ASN A 62 13.03 5.36 1.85
N ARG A 63 12.62 4.17 1.36
CA ARG A 63 13.42 2.93 1.39
C ARG A 63 13.87 2.51 2.80
N GLY A 64 13.13 2.92 3.83
CA GLY A 64 13.43 2.62 5.23
C GLY A 64 14.22 3.71 5.96
N ASN A 65 14.62 4.79 5.27
CA ASN A 65 15.32 5.91 5.91
C ASN A 65 14.42 6.75 6.82
N CYS A 66 13.10 6.59 6.73
CA CYS A 66 12.15 7.22 7.62
C CYS A 66 11.40 6.16 8.44
N PRO A 67 11.84 5.91 9.69
CA PRO A 67 11.26 4.85 10.50
C PRO A 67 9.83 5.18 10.89
N ILE A 68 8.95 4.16 10.88
CA ILE A 68 7.55 4.31 11.29
C ILE A 68 7.29 3.69 12.66
N GLN A 69 6.18 4.09 13.26
CA GLN A 69 5.62 3.49 14.46
C GLN A 69 4.71 2.31 14.07
N LYS A 70 5.15 1.08 14.37
CA LYS A 70 4.39 -0.16 14.10
C LYS A 70 3.50 -0.61 15.27
N MET A 71 3.65 -0.02 16.45
CA MET A 71 2.89 -0.35 17.66
C MET A 71 2.18 0.90 18.19
N PRO A 72 0.99 0.79 18.79
CA PRO A 72 0.27 1.94 19.33
C PRO A 72 1.06 2.60 20.48
N THR A 73 0.90 3.92 20.62
CA THR A 73 1.53 4.72 21.69
C THR A 73 0.77 4.65 23.00
N VAL A 74 -0.53 4.33 22.96
CA VAL A 74 -1.41 4.29 24.13
C VAL A 74 -1.96 2.88 24.31
N TYR A 75 -1.80 2.35 25.53
CA TYR A 75 -2.23 1.02 25.94
C TYR A 75 -3.49 1.14 26.79
N ALA A 76 -4.67 0.93 26.21
CA ALA A 76 -5.92 0.93 26.96
C ALA A 76 -6.21 -0.49 27.50
N GLY A 77 -5.63 -0.83 28.67
CA GLY A 77 -5.98 -2.01 29.48
C GLY A 77 -5.77 -3.39 28.83
N SER A 78 -5.29 -3.43 27.59
CA SER A 78 -5.15 -4.62 26.76
C SER A 78 -3.73 -4.69 26.21
N LYS A 79 -3.25 -5.90 25.87
CA LYS A 79 -1.99 -6.05 25.14
C LYS A 79 -2.00 -5.17 23.88
N PRO A 80 -0.88 -4.49 23.55
CA PRO A 80 -0.81 -3.72 22.32
C PRO A 80 -1.12 -4.60 21.13
N ILE A 81 -2.05 -4.16 20.29
CA ILE A 81 -2.27 -4.76 18.98
C ILE A 81 -1.34 -4.03 18.01
N PRO A 82 -0.44 -4.71 17.29
CA PRO A 82 0.37 -4.10 16.25
C PRO A 82 -0.50 -3.37 15.22
N LEU A 83 -0.05 -2.20 14.77
CA LEU A 83 -0.70 -1.48 13.66
C LEU A 83 -0.45 -2.20 12.33
N ILE A 84 0.69 -2.89 12.24
CA ILE A 84 1.16 -3.65 11.09
C ILE A 84 1.86 -4.93 11.60
N PRO A 85 1.61 -6.11 11.00
CA PRO A 85 0.69 -6.34 9.89
C PRO A 85 -0.78 -6.20 10.31
N SER A 86 -1.65 -5.82 9.37
CA SER A 86 -3.10 -5.66 9.63
C SER A 86 -3.93 -5.98 8.38
N THR A 87 -5.02 -6.72 8.57
CA THR A 87 -5.97 -7.07 7.51
C THR A 87 -7.13 -6.10 7.50
N LEU A 88 -7.39 -5.49 6.35
CA LEU A 88 -8.41 -4.47 6.14
C LEU A 88 -9.46 -4.95 5.15
N SER A 89 -10.72 -4.68 5.49
CA SER A 89 -11.84 -4.80 4.56
C SER A 89 -11.99 -3.54 3.70
N TYR A 90 -12.78 -3.62 2.62
CA TYR A 90 -13.02 -2.48 1.74
C TYR A 90 -13.39 -1.20 2.49
N GLY A 91 -12.71 -0.09 2.15
CA GLY A 91 -12.91 1.23 2.75
C GLY A 91 -12.34 1.41 4.16
N LYS A 92 -11.86 0.35 4.83
CA LYS A 92 -11.16 0.46 6.12
C LYS A 92 -9.73 0.93 5.92
N GLU A 93 -9.18 1.54 6.96
CA GLU A 93 -7.88 2.21 6.91
C GLU A 93 -7.05 1.92 8.17
N ILE A 94 -5.73 1.89 8.01
CA ILE A 94 -4.77 2.06 9.09
C ILE A 94 -4.02 3.37 8.93
N ALA A 95 -3.51 3.88 10.06
CA ALA A 95 -2.63 5.02 10.07
C ALA A 95 -1.35 4.69 10.87
N VAL A 96 -0.19 4.96 10.28
CA VAL A 96 1.12 4.81 10.93
C VAL A 96 1.84 6.15 10.97
N TYR A 97 2.45 6.45 12.12
CA TYR A 97 3.21 7.69 12.31
C TYR A 97 4.64 7.50 11.85
N ILE A 98 5.19 8.51 11.17
CA ILE A 98 6.62 8.60 10.88
C ILE A 98 7.32 9.15 12.14
N LYS A 99 8.38 8.48 12.56
CA LYS A 99 9.16 8.86 13.75
C LYS A 99 10.19 9.92 13.38
N GLY A 100 10.21 10.99 14.17
CA GLY A 100 11.16 12.08 14.00
C GLY A 100 10.91 12.91 12.74
N PRO A 101 11.75 13.91 12.47
CA PRO A 101 11.66 14.71 11.25
C PRO A 101 12.03 13.86 10.03
N CYS A 102 11.15 13.83 9.02
CA CYS A 102 11.39 13.16 7.74
C CYS A 102 10.77 13.92 6.56
N SER A 103 11.57 14.27 5.56
CA SER A 103 11.04 14.74 4.27
C SER A 103 10.68 13.53 3.41
N VAL A 104 9.39 13.23 3.31
CA VAL A 104 8.88 12.07 2.56
C VAL A 104 9.02 12.32 1.06
N ALA A 105 9.67 11.40 0.36
CA ALA A 105 9.82 11.38 -1.10
C ALA A 105 9.14 10.15 -1.72
N GLU A 106 9.10 9.02 -1.00
CA GLU A 106 8.38 7.83 -1.44
C GLU A 106 7.83 7.02 -0.26
N ILE A 107 6.71 6.34 -0.51
CA ILE A 107 6.07 5.41 0.41
C ILE A 107 5.78 4.13 -0.37
N ASN A 108 6.39 3.01 0.05
CA ASN A 108 6.05 1.68 -0.45
C ASN A 108 5.17 0.95 0.57
N VAL A 109 3.98 0.54 0.17
CA VAL A 109 3.09 -0.27 0.99
C VAL A 109 3.16 -1.71 0.49
N ILE A 110 3.67 -2.59 1.34
CA ILE A 110 3.80 -4.03 1.05
C ILE A 110 2.49 -4.69 1.46
N THR A 111 1.81 -5.34 0.52
CA THR A 111 0.51 -5.97 0.78
C THR A 111 0.49 -7.45 0.38
N SER A 112 -0.52 -8.19 0.83
CA SER A 112 -0.77 -9.56 0.38
C SER A 112 -1.12 -9.68 -1.12
N GLN A 113 -1.40 -8.57 -1.80
CA GLN A 113 -1.75 -8.52 -3.22
C GLN A 113 -0.65 -7.83 -4.06
N GLY A 114 0.54 -7.62 -3.49
CA GLY A 114 1.67 -6.94 -4.14
C GLY A 114 2.01 -5.60 -3.48
N ASP A 115 3.10 -5.00 -3.96
CA ASP A 115 3.63 -3.76 -3.43
C ASP A 115 3.04 -2.56 -4.19
N TRP A 116 2.75 -1.48 -3.47
CA TRP A 116 2.23 -0.26 -4.05
C TRP A 116 3.09 0.95 -3.66
N LEU A 117 3.75 1.54 -4.66
CA LEU A 117 4.66 2.67 -4.49
C LEU A 117 3.96 3.98 -4.83
N MET A 118 3.93 4.90 -3.88
CA MET A 118 3.58 6.30 -4.09
C MET A 118 4.84 7.17 -3.99
N LYS A 119 4.99 8.13 -4.91
CA LYS A 119 6.04 9.15 -4.89
C LYS A 119 5.42 10.52 -4.62
N TYR A 120 6.13 11.37 -3.88
CA TYR A 120 5.74 12.73 -3.50
C TYR A 120 6.69 13.76 -4.12
#